data_AF-A0A3M1R1K5-F1
#
_entry.id   AF-A0A3M1R1K5-F1
#
_cell.length_a   1.000
_cell.length_b   1.000
_cell.length_c   1.000
_cell.angle_alpha   90.00
_cell.angle_beta   90.00
_cell.angle_gamma   90.00
#
_symmetry.space_group_name_H-M   'P 1'
#
loop_
_entity.id
_entity.type
_entity.pdbx_description
1 polymer ?
#
loop_
_entity_poly.entity_id
_entity_poly.type
_entity_poly.pdbx_seq_one_letter_code
_entity_poly.pdbx_strand_id
1 'polypeptide(L)'
;MGGPRAAARPFDWRAWLDRQPLPEAEARYLLLELLRLRPADLAGPLHLTARQRRRLEGWIARRLRGEPLQYITGRAHFFGHVVRVGPGCLVPRPETELLVERALALLPPRGRLLD
;
A
#
# COMPACT_ATOMS: atom_id res chain seq x y z
N MET A 1 14.27 -16.35 20.66
CA MET A 1 13.47 -17.54 20.31
C MET A 1 12.94 -17.39 18.89
N GLY A 2 13.72 -17.83 17.89
CA GLY A 2 13.35 -17.74 16.48
C GLY A 2 12.50 -18.94 16.07
N GLY A 3 11.19 -18.74 15.91
CA GLY A 3 10.32 -19.76 15.33
C GLY A 3 10.76 -20.12 13.91
N PRO A 4 10.44 -21.33 13.41
CA PRO A 4 10.89 -21.79 12.11
C PRO A 4 10.47 -20.79 11.03
N ARG A 5 11.43 -20.21 10.31
CA ARG A 5 11.17 -19.39 9.12
C ARG A 5 10.41 -20.29 8.14
N ALA A 6 9.08 -20.16 8.12
CA ALA A 6 8.25 -20.89 7.16
C ALA A 6 8.79 -20.62 5.75
N ALA A 7 9.22 -21.69 5.07
CA ALA A 7 9.85 -21.58 3.76
C ALA A 7 8.92 -20.83 2.78
N ALA A 8 9.47 -19.81 2.12
CA ALA A 8 8.74 -19.08 1.10
C ALA A 8 8.54 -19.99 -0.12
N ARG A 9 7.33 -20.01 -0.68
CA ARG A 9 6.98 -20.83 -1.84
C ARG A 9 6.78 -19.96 -3.07
N PRO A 10 7.05 -20.48 -4.29
CA PRO A 10 6.74 -19.78 -5.52
C PRO A 10 5.31 -19.25 -5.54
N PHE A 11 5.17 -18.04 -6.05
CA PHE A 11 3.93 -17.29 -6.14
C PHE A 11 3.86 -16.64 -7.52
N ASP A 12 3.03 -17.22 -8.37
CA ASP A 12 2.66 -16.63 -9.65
C ASP A 12 1.68 -15.48 -9.38
N TRP A 13 2.22 -14.26 -9.35
CA TRP A 13 1.45 -13.08 -9.07
C TRP A 13 0.52 -12.69 -10.21
N ARG A 14 0.84 -13.04 -11.47
CA ARG A 14 -0.02 -12.74 -12.62
C ARG A 14 -1.28 -13.58 -12.57
N ALA A 15 -1.10 -14.90 -12.49
CA ALA A 15 -2.23 -15.82 -12.34
C ALA A 15 -3.02 -15.58 -11.05
N TRP A 16 -2.38 -15.07 -9.99
CA TRP A 16 -3.07 -14.66 -8.79
C TRP A 16 -3.95 -13.42 -9.02
N LEU A 17 -3.45 -12.37 -9.69
CA LEU A 17 -4.22 -11.15 -10.00
C LEU A 17 -5.49 -11.49 -10.80
N ASP A 18 -5.38 -12.33 -11.83
CA ASP A 18 -6.50 -12.71 -12.71
C ASP A 18 -7.63 -13.43 -11.98
N ARG A 19 -7.35 -14.02 -10.81
CA ARG A 19 -8.31 -14.78 -10.00
C ARG A 19 -8.91 -13.98 -8.86
N GLN A 20 -8.50 -12.72 -8.67
CA GLN A 20 -9.01 -11.92 -7.57
C GLN A 20 -10.41 -11.36 -7.89
N PRO A 21 -11.31 -11.30 -6.89
CA PRO A 21 -12.61 -10.65 -7.04
C PRO A 21 -12.54 -9.11 -6.99
N LEU A 22 -11.33 -8.55 -6.84
CA LEU A 22 -11.08 -7.11 -6.80
C LEU A 22 -10.61 -6.62 -8.18
N PRO A 23 -10.78 -5.33 -8.51
CA PRO A 23 -10.11 -4.74 -9.66
C PRO A 23 -8.60 -4.99 -9.59
N GLU A 24 -7.99 -5.30 -10.74
CA GLU A 24 -6.57 -5.67 -10.83
C GLU A 24 -5.66 -4.65 -10.14
N ALA A 25 -5.94 -3.35 -10.33
CA ALA A 25 -5.16 -2.27 -9.73
C ALA A 25 -5.18 -2.32 -8.18
N GLU A 26 -6.31 -2.65 -7.56
CA GLU A 26 -6.44 -2.77 -6.11
C GLU A 26 -5.73 -4.02 -5.58
N ALA A 27 -5.91 -5.16 -6.26
CA ALA A 27 -5.23 -6.40 -5.90
C ALA A 27 -3.70 -6.25 -6.01
N ARG A 28 -3.23 -5.60 -7.08
CA ARG A 28 -1.81 -5.28 -7.30
C ARG A 28 -1.28 -4.33 -6.25
N TYR A 29 -2.04 -3.31 -5.87
CA TYR A 29 -1.66 -2.40 -4.77
C TYR A 29 -1.43 -3.16 -3.46
N LEU A 30 -2.36 -4.05 -3.07
CA LEU A 30 -2.23 -4.85 -1.86
C LEU A 30 -1.00 -5.77 -1.90
N LEU A 31 -0.70 -6.39 -3.04
CA LEU A 31 0.48 -7.22 -3.20
C LEU A 31 1.78 -6.41 -3.04
N LEU A 32 1.89 -5.27 -3.71
CA LEU A 32 3.05 -4.39 -3.64
C LEU A 32 3.28 -3.87 -2.22
N GLU A 33 2.22 -3.44 -1.54
CA GLU A 33 2.29 -2.96 -0.15
C GLU A 33 2.69 -4.05 0.85
N LEU A 34 2.23 -5.29 0.64
CA LEU A 34 2.61 -6.43 1.47
C LEU A 34 4.11 -6.73 1.36
N LEU A 35 4.65 -6.64 0.14
CA LEU A 35 6.02 -7.01 -0.17
C LEU A 35 7.02 -5.85 -0.10
N ARG A 36 6.53 -4.62 0.05
CA ARG A 36 7.36 -3.40 0.00
C ARG A 36 8.10 -3.26 -1.32
N LEU A 37 7.42 -3.62 -2.41
CA LEU A 37 7.92 -3.52 -3.77
C LEU A 37 7.27 -2.34 -4.50
N ARG A 38 7.96 -1.80 -5.49
CA ARG A 38 7.39 -0.87 -6.47
C ARG A 38 6.90 -1.67 -7.69
N PRO A 39 6.00 -1.10 -8.52
CA PRO A 39 5.54 -1.77 -9.73
C PRO A 39 6.68 -2.26 -10.64
N ALA A 40 7.75 -1.46 -10.78
CA ALA A 40 8.92 -1.81 -11.59
C ALA A 40 9.72 -3.01 -11.04
N ASP A 41 9.55 -3.35 -9.75
CA ASP A 41 10.24 -4.47 -9.13
C ASP A 41 9.48 -5.81 -9.33
N LEU A 42 8.28 -5.78 -9.95
CA LEU A 42 7.54 -6.99 -10.30
C LEU A 42 8.17 -7.66 -11.53
N ALA A 43 9.18 -8.49 -11.28
CA ALA A 43 9.83 -9.33 -12.28
C ALA A 43 9.82 -10.80 -11.85
N GLY A 44 9.65 -11.70 -12.82
CA GLY A 44 9.68 -13.15 -12.59
C GLY A 44 8.67 -13.66 -11.55
N PRO A 45 8.81 -14.93 -11.12
CA PRO A 45 8.01 -15.51 -10.05
C PRO A 45 8.45 -14.96 -8.68
N LEU A 46 7.48 -14.54 -7.86
CA LEU A 46 7.72 -14.08 -6.49
C LEU A 46 7.73 -15.27 -5.53
N HIS A 47 8.17 -15.05 -4.29
CA HIS A 47 8.10 -16.04 -3.22
C HIS A 47 7.36 -15.47 -2.01
N LEU A 48 6.30 -16.17 -1.57
CA LEU A 48 5.54 -15.78 -0.39
C LEU A 48 5.67 -16.81 0.72
N THR A 49 5.90 -16.34 1.94
CA THR A 49 5.73 -17.13 3.16
C THR A 49 4.25 -17.41 3.41
N ALA A 50 3.95 -18.48 4.15
CA ALA A 50 2.57 -18.79 4.57
C ALA A 50 1.92 -17.61 5.33
N ARG A 51 2.70 -16.86 6.11
CA ARG A 51 2.23 -15.67 6.82
C ARG A 51 1.83 -14.55 5.87
N GLN A 52 2.63 -14.29 4.83
CA GLN A 52 2.30 -13.29 3.81
C GLN A 52 1.04 -13.67 3.05
N ARG A 53 0.91 -14.95 2.65
CA ARG A 53 -0.27 -15.44 1.93
C ARG A 53 -1.57 -15.25 2.75
N ARG A 54 -1.57 -15.69 4.02
CA ARG A 54 -2.70 -15.46 4.94
C ARG A 54 -3.00 -13.97 5.15
N ARG A 55 -1.96 -13.13 5.22
CA ARG A 55 -2.15 -11.68 5.36
C ARG A 55 -2.81 -11.08 4.13
N LEU A 56 -2.40 -11.51 2.93
CA LEU A 56 -2.99 -11.06 1.68
C LEU A 56 -4.46 -11.47 1.57
N GLU A 57 -4.79 -12.72 1.90
CA GLU A 57 -6.18 -13.21 1.97
C GLU A 57 -7.04 -12.37 2.92
N GLY A 58 -6.52 -12.07 4.12
CA GLY A 58 -7.18 -11.18 5.07
C GLY A 58 -7.37 -9.75 4.56
N TRP A 59 -6.41 -9.23 3.80
CA TRP A 59 -6.51 -7.92 3.15
C TRP A 59 -7.58 -7.88 2.06
N ILE A 60 -7.66 -8.92 1.22
CA ILE A 60 -8.72 -9.06 0.22
C ILE A 60 -10.10 -9.10 0.90
N ALA A 61 -10.27 -9.91 1.95
CA ALA A 61 -11.53 -10.02 2.67
C ALA A 61 -11.97 -8.67 3.30
N ARG A 62 -11.02 -7.90 3.84
CA ARG A 62 -11.29 -6.54 4.34
C ARG A 62 -11.71 -5.60 3.21
N ARG A 63 -11.02 -5.66 2.07
CA ARG A 63 -11.32 -4.78 0.94
C ARG A 63 -12.71 -5.05 0.34
N LEU A 64 -13.10 -6.31 0.24
CA LEU A 64 -14.43 -6.71 -0.22
C LEU A 64 -15.57 -6.21 0.69
N ARG A 65 -15.28 -5.92 1.96
CA ARG A 65 -16.24 -5.28 2.89
C ARG A 65 -16.27 -3.75 2.79
N GLY A 66 -15.61 -3.18 1.78
CA GLY A 66 -15.58 -1.73 1.54
C GLY A 66 -14.52 -0.98 2.33
N GLU A 67 -13.64 -1.66 3.08
CA GLU A 67 -12.60 -0.96 3.83
C GLU A 67 -11.59 -0.30 2.89
N PRO A 68 -11.20 0.97 3.11
CA PRO A 68 -10.20 1.65 2.27
C PRO A 68 -8.86 0.91 2.23
N LEU A 69 -8.26 0.82 1.03
CA LEU A 69 -6.98 0.14 0.82
C LEU A 69 -5.88 0.64 1.77
N GLN A 70 -5.83 1.94 2.00
CA GLN A 70 -4.82 2.58 2.83
C GLN A 70 -4.98 2.22 4.31
N TYR A 71 -6.20 2.00 4.81
CA TYR A 71 -6.41 1.49 6.18
C TYR A 71 -6.08 0.01 6.30
N ILE A 72 -6.27 -0.76 5.22
CA ILE A 72 -5.90 -2.18 5.18
C ILE A 72 -4.38 -2.34 5.29
N THR A 73 -3.63 -1.54 4.52
CA THR A 73 -2.16 -1.56 4.49
C THR A 73 -1.53 -0.74 5.61
N GLY A 74 -2.31 0.16 6.23
CA GLY A 74 -1.91 1.11 7.26
C GLY A 74 -1.07 2.27 6.72
N ARG A 75 -1.08 2.50 5.40
CA ARG A 75 -0.17 3.43 4.70
C ARG A 75 -0.84 4.12 3.53
N ALA A 76 -0.47 5.38 3.32
CA ALA A 76 -0.84 6.16 2.14
C ALA A 76 0.42 6.80 1.54
N HIS A 77 0.46 6.93 0.22
CA HIS A 77 1.46 7.73 -0.48
C HIS A 77 0.90 9.14 -0.63
N PHE A 78 1.68 10.15 -0.22
CA PHE A 78 1.30 11.55 -0.27
C PHE A 78 2.53 12.42 -0.47
N PHE A 79 2.54 13.23 -1.53
CA PHE A 79 3.60 14.18 -1.87
C PHE A 79 5.00 13.54 -1.88
N GLY A 80 5.14 12.34 -2.47
CA GLY A 80 6.39 11.59 -2.51
C GLY A 80 6.79 10.88 -1.21
N HIS A 81 6.00 11.01 -0.14
CA HIS A 81 6.21 10.38 1.15
C HIS A 81 5.23 9.24 1.40
N VAL A 82 5.60 8.31 2.30
CA VAL A 82 4.69 7.27 2.78
C VAL A 82 4.33 7.55 4.24
N VAL A 83 3.07 7.91 4.48
CA VAL A 83 2.54 8.23 5.81
C VAL A 83 1.75 7.06 6.38
N ARG A 84 1.67 6.96 7.71
CA ARG A 84 0.83 5.98 8.38
C ARG A 84 -0.61 6.50 8.44
N VAL A 85 -1.58 5.64 8.17
CA VAL A 85 -3.00 5.96 8.27
C VAL A 85 -3.76 4.82 8.90
N GLY A 86 -4.97 5.10 9.40
CA GLY A 86 -5.86 4.13 9.99
C GLY A 86 -7.24 4.70 10.26
N PRO A 87 -8.14 3.91 10.87
CA PRO A 87 -9.45 4.40 11.29
C PRO A 87 -9.33 5.66 12.14
N GLY A 88 -10.11 6.70 11.82
CA GLY A 88 -10.13 7.97 12.54
C GLY A 88 -9.26 9.08 11.96
N CYS A 89 -8.43 8.82 10.94
CA CYS A 89 -7.75 9.88 10.18
C CYS A 89 -8.28 9.93 8.74
N LEU A 90 -8.20 11.09 8.07
CA LEU A 90 -8.53 11.16 6.64
C LEU A 90 -7.43 10.48 5.81
N VAL A 91 -7.80 9.74 4.78
CA VAL A 91 -6.85 9.27 3.76
C VAL A 91 -6.46 10.49 2.90
N PRO A 92 -5.17 10.83 2.78
CA PRO A 92 -4.71 11.91 1.90
C PRO A 92 -5.20 11.68 0.47
N ARG A 93 -5.68 12.76 -0.16
CA ARG A 93 -6.24 12.73 -1.51
C ARG A 93 -5.23 13.32 -2.50
N PRO A 94 -5.10 12.81 -3.74
CA PRO A 94 -4.19 13.37 -4.73
C PRO A 94 -4.40 14.88 -4.94
N GLU A 95 -5.65 15.34 -4.91
CA GLU A 95 -6.02 16.74 -5.09
C GLU A 95 -5.44 17.64 -3.97
N THR A 96 -5.19 17.10 -2.78
CA THR A 96 -4.60 17.85 -1.65
C THR A 96 -3.09 18.06 -1.80
N GLU A 97 -2.43 17.37 -2.74
CA GLU A 97 -1.01 17.65 -3.05
C GLU A 97 -0.85 19.04 -3.69
N LEU A 98 -1.85 19.50 -4.45
CA LEU A 98 -1.85 20.85 -5.02
C LEU A 98 -1.80 21.93 -3.94
N LEU A 99 -2.45 21.70 -2.78
CA LEU A 99 -2.39 22.64 -1.67
C LEU A 99 -0.96 22.77 -1.12
N VAL A 100 -0.25 21.63 -1.00
CA VAL A 100 1.15 21.60 -0.56
C VAL A 100 2.04 22.35 -1.56
N GLU A 101 1.88 22.11 -2.86
CA GLU A 101 2.63 22.81 -3.91
C GLU A 101 2.44 24.33 -3.82
N ARG A 102 1.20 24.79 -3.67
CA ARG A 102 0.88 26.23 -3.58
C ARG A 102 1.42 26.85 -2.29
N ALA A 103 1.30 26.14 -1.17
CA ALA A 103 1.86 26.60 0.10
C ALA A 103 3.37 26.76 0.04
N LEU A 104 4.09 25.78 -0.53
CA LEU A 104 5.54 25.84 -0.70
C LEU A 104 5.98 26.98 -1.63
N ALA A 105 5.23 27.26 -2.70
CA ALA A 105 5.53 28.36 -3.61
C ALA A 105 5.37 29.75 -2.97
N LEU A 106 4.50 29.88 -1.96
CA LEU A 106 4.23 31.13 -1.24
C LEU A 106 5.10 31.31 0.01
N LEU A 107 5.75 30.24 0.48
CA LEU A 107 6.55 30.27 1.70
C LEU A 107 7.86 31.07 1.47
N PRO A 108 8.10 32.17 2.21
CA PRO A 108 9.36 32.90 2.08
C PRO A 108 10.52 32.06 2.63
N PRO A 109 11.77 32.39 2.29
CA PRO A 109 12.94 31.75 2.89
C PRO A 109 12.87 31.80 4.42
N ARG A 110 12.95 30.62 5.07
CA ARG A 110 12.79 30.46 6.54
C ARG A 110 11.41 30.87 7.08
N GLY A 111 10.39 30.91 6.23
CA GLY A 111 9.01 31.09 6.63
C GLY A 111 8.54 29.99 7.57
N ARG A 112 7.56 30.31 8.42
CA ARG A 112 6.87 29.34 9.27
C ARG A 112 5.46 29.16 8.73
N LEU A 113 4.99 27.92 8.69
CA LEU A 113 3.65 27.55 8.22
C LEU A 113 2.91 26.83 9.36
N LEU A 114 1.60 27.04 9.42
CA LEU A 114 0.66 26.34 10.28
C LEU A 114 -0.31 25.58 9.38
N ASP A 115 -0.56 24.32 9.72
CA ASP A 115 -1.59 23.45 9.15
C ASP A 115 -2.64 23.19 10.24
#